data_AF-A0A8T4HQV4-F1
#
_entry.id   AF-A0A8T4HQV4-F1
#
_cell.length_a   1.000
_cell.length_b   1.000
_cell.length_c   1.000
_cell.angle_alpha   90.00
_cell.angle_beta   90.00
_cell.angle_gamma   90.00
#
_symmetry.space_group_name_H-M   'P 1'
#
loop_
_entity.id
_entity.type
_entity.pdbx_description
1 polymer ?
#
loop_
_entity_poly.entity_id
_entity_poly.type
_entity_poly.pdbx_seq_one_letter_code
_entity_poly.pdbx_strand_id
1 'polypeptide(L)' 'GFDDVTEGTVYTILLRLERNKLVQVTKRPSGVGPPRKFYALNDAGREELAKFWAKWQYVSSRINKLKEGRR' A
#
# COMPACT_ATOMS: atom_id res chain seq x y z
N GLY A 1 -5.40 -2.18 -15.94
CA GLY A 1 -5.95 -2.08 -14.56
C GLY A 1 -5.27 -1.02 -13.71
N PHE A 2 -3.99 -0.72 -13.96
CA PHE A 2 -3.26 0.38 -13.34
C PHE A 2 -2.53 1.22 -14.40
N ASP A 3 -3.09 1.27 -15.61
CA ASP A 3 -2.43 1.85 -16.78
C ASP A 3 -2.25 3.38 -16.64
N ASP A 4 -3.05 4.00 -15.76
CA ASP A 4 -2.97 5.43 -15.40
C ASP A 4 -2.07 5.73 -14.19
N VAL A 5 -1.47 4.71 -13.55
CA VAL A 5 -0.63 4.91 -12.36
C VAL A 5 0.80 5.23 -12.79
N THR A 6 1.22 6.48 -12.56
CA THR A 6 2.59 6.91 -12.86
C THR A 6 3.60 6.43 -11.81
N GLU A 7 4.86 6.28 -12.22
CA GLU A 7 5.97 5.97 -11.30
C GLU A 7 6.08 7.00 -10.15
N GLY A 8 5.85 8.28 -10.44
CA GLY A 8 5.86 9.35 -9.43
C GLY A 8 4.79 9.18 -8.36
N THR A 9 3.62 8.65 -8.73
CA THR A 9 2.54 8.32 -7.77
C THR A 9 2.97 7.19 -6.84
N VAL A 10 3.57 6.12 -7.38
CA VAL A 10 4.08 5.00 -6.58
C VAL A 10 5.18 5.47 -5.63
N TYR A 11 6.12 6.28 -6.12
CA TYR A 11 7.22 6.80 -5.31
C TYR A 11 6.72 7.66 -4.14
N THR A 12 5.73 8.52 -4.40
CA THR A 12 5.11 9.35 -3.35
C THR A 12 4.46 8.49 -2.26
N ILE A 13 3.82 7.38 -2.64
CA ILE A 13 3.23 6.44 -1.68
C ILE A 13 4.33 5.74 -0.86
N LEU A 14 5.40 5.25 -1.51
CA LEU A 14 6.53 4.60 -0.82
C LEU A 14 7.18 5.54 0.20
N LEU A 15 7.37 6.82 -0.15
CA LEU A 15 7.88 7.83 0.77
C LEU A 15 6.96 8.04 1.97
N ARG A 16 5.64 8.04 1.78
CA ARG A 16 4.67 8.15 2.88
C ARG A 16 4.72 6.93 3.80
N LEU A 17 4.80 5.73 3.25
CA LEU A 17 4.95 4.49 4.03
C LEU A 17 6.25 4.47 4.84
N GLU A 18 7.35 4.94 4.25
CA GLU A 18 8.66 5.10 4.92
C GLU A 18 8.56 6.13 6.06
N ARG A 19 7.99 7.31 5.81
CA ARG A 19 7.80 8.37 6.82
C ARG A 19 6.93 7.89 7.99
N ASN A 20 5.91 7.08 7.71
CA ASN A 20 5.02 6.51 8.72
C ASN A 20 5.60 5.26 9.40
N LYS A 21 6.85 4.87 9.08
CA LYS A 21 7.54 3.72 9.67
C LYS A 21 6.81 2.38 9.45
N LEU A 22 6.09 2.25 8.34
CA LEU A 22 5.33 1.03 7.99
C LEU A 22 6.15 0.06 7.12
N VAL A 23 7.33 0.48 6.70
CA VAL A 23 8.22 -0.32 5.86
C VAL A 23 9.64 -0.26 6.37
N GLN A 24 10.36 -1.37 6.21
CA GLN A 24 11.81 -1.40 6.27
C GLN A 24 12.37 -1.06 4.89
N VAL A 25 13.41 -0.23 4.85
CA VAL A 25 14.08 0.19 3.62
C VAL A 25 15.52 -0.34 3.60
N THR A 26 15.86 -1.10 2.57
CA THR A 26 17.23 -1.58 2.34
C THR A 26 17.80 -0.91 1.09
N LYS A 27 18.95 -0.26 1.20
CA LYS A 27 19.69 0.24 0.03
C LYS A 27 20.56 -0.87 -0.52
N ARG A 28 20.44 -1.15 -1.82
CA ARG A 28 21.31 -2.10 -2.52
C ARG A 28 22.11 -1.37 -3.61
N PRO A 29 23.41 -1.68 -3.77
CA PRO A 29 24.17 -1.23 -4.94
C PRO A 29 23.44 -1.66 -6.21
N SER A 30 23.47 -0.81 -7.23
CA SER A 30 23.03 -1.19 -8.57
C SER A 30 24.28 -1.39 -9.44
N GLY A 31 24.24 -2.39 -10.34
CA GLY A 31 25.36 -2.65 -11.25
C GLY A 31 25.60 -1.51 -12.25
N VAL A 32 24.62 -0.63 -12.42
CA VAL A 32 24.69 0.60 -13.23
C VAL A 32 23.85 1.67 -12.53
N GLY A 33 24.48 2.75 -12.07
CA GLY A 33 23.82 3.94 -11.51
C GLY A 33 23.78 4.02 -9.98
N PRO A 34 22.91 4.88 -9.42
CA PRO A 34 22.85 5.11 -7.97
C PRO A 34 22.26 3.90 -7.21
N PRO A 35 22.52 3.79 -5.90
CA PRO A 35 21.93 2.74 -5.07
C PRO A 35 20.40 2.77 -5.10
N ARG A 36 19.78 1.59 -5.22
CA ARG A 36 18.31 1.45 -5.25
C ARG A 36 17.79 1.14 -3.86
N LYS A 37 16.66 1.76 -3.50
CA LYS A 37 15.91 1.42 -2.29
C LYS A 37 14.96 0.25 -2.56
N PHE A 38 14.99 -0.73 -1.68
CA PHE A 38 14.06 -1.86 -1.64
C PHE A 38 13.21 -1.74 -0.38
N TYR A 39 11.89 -1.87 -0.54
CA TYR A 39 10.91 -1.67 0.52
C TYR A 39 10.26 -3.02 0.85
N ALA A 40 10.13 -3.31 2.14
CA ALA A 40 9.39 -4.45 2.65
C ALA A 40 8.54 -4.03 3.84
N LEU A 41 7.34 -4.58 4.01
CA LEU A 41 6.54 -4.32 5.20
C LEU A 41 7.27 -4.83 6.44
N ASN A 42 7.28 -4.01 7.49
CA ASN A 42 7.66 -4.43 8.83
C ASN A 42 6.42 -4.88 9.63
N ASP A 43 6.57 -5.17 10.91
CA ASP A 43 5.45 -5.63 11.76
C ASP A 43 4.32 -4.57 11.84
N ALA A 44 4.67 -3.31 12.06
CA ALA A 44 3.69 -2.21 12.08
C ALA A 44 2.96 -2.07 10.74
N GLY A 45 3.67 -2.21 9.62
CA GLY A 45 3.08 -2.18 8.28
C GLY A 45 2.13 -3.35 8.03
N ARG A 46 2.44 -4.55 8.53
CA ARG A 46 1.54 -5.71 8.46
C ARG A 46 0.27 -5.48 9.29
N GLU A 47 0.40 -4.90 10.48
CA GLU A 47 -0.74 -4.56 11.33
C GLU A 47 -1.66 -3.52 10.66
N GLU A 48 -1.08 -2.45 10.11
CA GLU A 48 -1.84 -1.43 9.38
C GLU A 48 -2.50 -1.98 8.12
N LEU A 49 -1.83 -2.89 7.40
CA LEU A 49 -2.43 -3.58 6.26
C LEU A 49 -3.64 -4.43 6.68
N ALA A 50 -3.56 -5.15 7.81
CA ALA A 50 -4.69 -5.91 8.35
C ALA A 50 -5.87 -4.99 8.70
N LYS A 51 -5.61 -3.84 9.35
CA LYS A 51 -6.64 -2.83 9.65
C LYS A 51 -7.27 -2.25 8.37
N PHE A 52 -6.46 -1.99 7.34
CA PHE A 52 -6.96 -1.54 6.05
C PHE A 52 -7.96 -2.53 5.46
N TRP A 53 -7.60 -3.82 5.42
CA TRP A 53 -8.49 -4.85 4.90
C TRP A 53 -9.76 -5.02 5.73
N ALA A 54 -9.67 -4.96 7.06
CA ALA A 54 -10.86 -4.99 7.91
C ALA A 54 -11.82 -3.83 7.61
N LYS A 55 -11.29 -2.61 7.42
CA LYS A 55 -12.09 -1.43 7.02
C LYS A 55 -12.71 -1.61 5.63
N TRP A 56 -11.94 -2.13 4.67
CA TRP A 56 -12.43 -2.38 3.33
C TRP A 56 -13.58 -3.39 3.34
N GLN A 57 -13.43 -4.50 4.06
CA GLN A 57 -14.48 -5.51 4.21
C GLN A 57 -15.73 -4.94 4.87
N TYR A 58 -15.57 -4.06 5.86
CA TYR A 58 -16.70 -3.37 6.45
C TYR A 58 -17.46 -2.56 5.41
N VAL A 59 -16.79 -1.67 4.67
CA VAL A 59 -17.42 -0.81 3.67
C VAL A 59 -18.06 -1.62 2.53
N SER A 60 -17.33 -2.60 2.00
CA SER A 60 -17.83 -3.45 0.91
C SER A 60 -19.07 -4.24 1.34
N SER A 61 -19.10 -4.77 2.57
CA SER A 61 -20.26 -5.48 3.09
C SER A 61 -21.50 -4.60 3.20
N ARG A 62 -21.33 -3.32 3.59
CA ARG A 62 -22.45 -2.35 3.66
C ARG A 62 -22.98 -2.02 2.27
N ILE A 63 -22.09 -1.81 1.30
CA ILE A 63 -22.47 -1.57 -0.09
C ILE A 63 -23.23 -2.77 -0.67
N ASN A 64 -22.77 -3.99 -0.41
CA ASN A 64 -23.44 -5.20 -0.87
C ASN A 64 -24.85 -5.33 -0.28
N LYS A 65 -25.02 -5.07 1.02
CA LYS A 65 -26.35 -5.06 1.66
C LYS A 65 -27.28 -4.02 1.04
N LEU A 66 -26.78 -2.83 0.70
CA LEU A 66 -27.58 -1.80 0.01
C LEU A 66 -27.97 -2.22 -1.41
N LYS A 67 -27.09 -2.94 -2.11
CA LYS A 67 -27.36 -3.48 -3.44
C LYS A 67 -28.45 -4.57 -3.40
N GLU A 68 -28.45 -5.40 -2.36
CA GLU A 68 -29.39 -6.51 -2.18
C GLU A 68 -30.76 -6.06 -1.62
N GLY A 69 -30.78 -5.06 -0.72
CA GLY A 69 -32.00 -4.53 -0.08
C GLY A 69 -32.87 -3.63 -0.97
N ARG A 70 -32.67 -3.65 -2.29
CA ARG A 70 -33.46 -2.90 -3.28
C ARG A 70 -34.46 -3.79 -4.03
N ARG A 71 -34.99 -4.80 -3.34
CA ARG A 71 -36.09 -5.66 -3.76
C ARG A 71 -37.32 -5.41 -2.90
#